data_AF-A0A935I1A1-F1
#
_entry.id   AF-A0A935I1A1-F1
#
_cell.length_a   1.000
_cell.length_b   1.000
_cell.length_c   1.000
_cell.angle_alpha   90.00
_cell.angle_beta   90.00
_cell.angle_gamma   90.00
#
_symmetry.space_group_name_H-M   'P 1'
#
loop_
_entity.id
_entity.type
_entity.pdbx_description
1 polymer ?
#
loop_
_entity_poly.entity_id
_entity_poly.type
_entity_poly.pdbx_seq_one_letter_code
_entity_poly.pdbx_strand_id
1 'polypeptide(L)'
;MIIKKLLGYVFIIVLALCLAPYLRSQPGPMTVHQWASITIEAYVNGERANPEIVDVEISAPAGRTTRGRTRFDSLDPGSYTIVARIGPYVGTKRVIARAGESTTERIYMSESGRDKQVARIILRDAVFKEPMTDHSVQFDSDSSVTTDAEGGVTKTLVTPGTSFTITGLVQGKRSFVGRVTTVPGATMRYVVDVASDYWQNPITNGLLAWYPMNSGADTLKDASPFHRNGTYGSSQPTECVDRHGANGGARFFSNGTDAAVVPDSAWQCSFPMTVSFWIKVDKRTAETSFFLGKYLHPNGEGWSVFFEGERLCAGYFRSNFNNWSRVNTVTEIDSLWHHVVITIASDQLTLYVDGARAPARPFATPGVSTTTTEPLSIGKIRSTINHSINGFVGAFDDIMFFNRVLDEAEIRKLGE
;
A
#
# COMPACT_ATOMS: atom_id res chain seq x y z
N MET A 1 40.21 -36.64 -74.83
CA MET A 1 39.36 -36.34 -73.66
C MET A 1 40.14 -36.24 -72.32
N ILE A 2 41.48 -36.17 -72.33
CA ILE A 2 42.31 -36.08 -71.11
C ILE A 2 42.89 -34.67 -70.88
N ILE A 3 43.08 -33.88 -71.95
CA ILE A 3 43.70 -32.54 -71.87
C ILE A 3 42.77 -31.48 -71.24
N LYS A 4 41.44 -31.58 -71.41
CA LYS A 4 40.48 -30.63 -70.79
C LYS A 4 40.35 -30.79 -69.26
N LYS A 5 40.66 -31.96 -68.69
CA LYS A 5 40.61 -32.18 -67.24
C LYS A 5 41.87 -31.68 -66.52
N LEU A 6 43.04 -31.68 -67.17
CA LEU A 6 44.26 -31.13 -66.58
C LEU A 6 44.26 -29.59 -66.50
N LEU A 7 43.73 -28.89 -67.51
CA LEU A 7 43.70 -27.41 -67.45
C LEU A 7 42.82 -26.86 -66.31
N GLY A 8 41.71 -27.53 -65.99
CA GLY A 8 40.83 -27.12 -64.88
C GLY A 8 41.50 -27.27 -63.51
N TYR A 9 42.27 -28.34 -63.31
CA TYR A 9 42.99 -28.58 -62.05
C TYR A 9 44.17 -27.62 -61.85
N VAL A 10 44.91 -27.30 -62.93
CA VAL A 10 46.00 -26.33 -62.85
C VAL A 10 45.47 -24.93 -62.55
N PHE A 11 44.32 -24.54 -63.11
CA PHE A 11 43.71 -23.23 -62.85
C PHE A 11 43.25 -23.07 -61.38
N ILE A 12 42.68 -24.13 -60.77
CA ILE A 12 42.26 -24.12 -59.36
C ILE A 12 43.46 -24.08 -58.41
N ILE A 13 44.55 -24.81 -58.73
CA ILE A 13 45.76 -24.84 -57.91
C ILE A 13 46.51 -23.50 -57.97
N VAL A 14 46.58 -22.86 -59.14
CA VAL A 14 47.20 -21.54 -59.29
C VAL A 14 46.37 -20.46 -58.60
N LEU A 15 45.03 -20.51 -58.66
CA LEU A 15 44.18 -19.57 -57.93
C LEU A 15 44.33 -19.73 -56.40
N ALA A 16 44.45 -20.97 -55.90
CA ALA A 16 44.66 -21.26 -54.48
C ALA A 16 46.06 -20.83 -53.99
N LEU A 17 47.10 -20.99 -54.81
CA LEU A 17 48.47 -20.56 -54.49
C LEU A 17 48.66 -19.04 -54.59
N CYS A 18 47.88 -18.34 -55.43
CA CYS A 18 47.90 -16.87 -55.49
C CYS A 18 47.05 -16.19 -54.41
N LEU A 19 45.96 -16.81 -53.93
CA LEU A 19 45.14 -16.25 -52.84
C LEU A 19 45.71 -16.54 -51.43
N ALA A 20 46.48 -17.63 -51.25
CA ALA A 20 47.02 -17.98 -49.94
C ALA A 20 47.97 -16.93 -49.30
N PRO A 21 48.85 -16.24 -50.07
CA PRO A 21 49.64 -15.13 -49.54
C PRO A 21 48.81 -13.86 -49.31
N TYR A 22 47.77 -13.63 -50.12
CA TYR A 22 46.90 -12.46 -50.01
C TYR A 22 45.97 -12.51 -48.79
N LEU A 23 45.55 -13.72 -48.39
CA LEU A 23 44.79 -13.94 -47.15
C LEU A 23 45.67 -13.94 -45.89
N ARG A 24 46.98 -14.19 -46.00
CA ARG A 24 47.94 -14.13 -44.88
C ARG A 24 48.46 -12.73 -44.59
N SER A 25 48.30 -11.77 -45.51
CA SER A 25 48.73 -10.38 -45.34
C SER A 25 47.61 -9.40 -45.00
N GLN A 26 46.36 -9.87 -44.88
CA GLN A 26 45.32 -9.06 -44.27
C GLN A 26 45.66 -8.94 -42.77
N PRO A 27 45.76 -7.72 -42.19
CA PRO A 27 45.73 -7.62 -40.74
C PRO A 27 44.45 -8.33 -40.28
N GLY A 28 44.59 -9.36 -39.44
CA GLY A 28 43.43 -9.99 -38.80
C GLY A 28 42.53 -8.90 -38.20
N PRO A 29 41.21 -9.15 -38.03
CA PRO A 29 40.30 -8.13 -37.54
C PRO A 29 40.94 -7.45 -36.33
N MET A 30 41.28 -6.16 -36.48
CA MET A 30 41.74 -5.38 -35.34
C MET A 30 40.62 -5.50 -34.34
N THR A 31 40.83 -6.31 -33.32
CA THR A 31 39.91 -6.37 -32.20
C THR A 31 40.08 -4.99 -31.59
N VAL A 32 39.14 -4.08 -31.89
CA VAL A 32 39.07 -2.83 -31.17
C VAL A 32 38.83 -3.27 -29.74
N HIS A 33 39.89 -3.32 -28.95
CA HIS A 33 39.77 -3.46 -27.51
C HIS A 33 38.94 -2.25 -27.08
N GLN A 34 37.65 -2.47 -26.90
CA GLN A 34 36.75 -1.44 -26.43
C GLN A 34 36.96 -1.35 -24.93
N TRP A 35 37.93 -0.53 -24.56
CA TRP A 35 38.25 -0.30 -23.17
C TRP A 35 37.08 0.37 -22.45
N ALA A 36 36.88 -0.02 -21.20
CA ALA A 36 35.95 0.65 -20.32
C ALA A 36 36.62 1.85 -19.64
N SER A 37 35.82 2.80 -19.18
CA SER A 37 36.27 3.90 -18.32
C SER A 37 35.38 4.01 -17.09
N ILE A 38 35.99 4.16 -15.91
CA ILE A 38 35.26 4.34 -14.64
C ILE A 38 35.69 5.66 -14.01
N THR A 39 34.71 6.51 -13.70
CA THR A 39 34.87 7.72 -12.90
C THR A 39 34.29 7.51 -11.51
N ILE A 40 34.97 7.96 -10.47
CA ILE A 40 34.60 7.80 -9.07
C ILE A 40 34.15 9.14 -8.49
N GLU A 41 32.94 9.15 -7.96
CA GLU A 41 32.46 10.23 -7.12
C GLU A 41 32.45 9.76 -5.67
N ALA A 42 33.41 10.24 -4.89
CA ALA A 42 33.51 9.91 -3.47
C ALA A 42 32.69 10.88 -2.62
N TYR A 43 32.00 10.37 -1.60
CA TYR A 43 31.17 11.16 -0.69
C TYR A 43 31.56 10.90 0.77
N VAL A 44 31.65 11.95 1.58
CA VAL A 44 31.87 11.88 3.04
C VAL A 44 30.72 12.60 3.71
N ASN A 45 30.04 11.95 4.67
CA ASN A 45 28.89 12.51 5.37
C ASN A 45 27.77 13.07 4.46
N GLY A 46 27.59 12.48 3.28
CA GLY A 46 26.58 12.89 2.29
C GLY A 46 27.01 14.01 1.35
N GLU A 47 28.18 14.63 1.58
CA GLU A 47 28.73 15.66 0.71
C GLU A 47 29.78 15.08 -0.24
N ARG A 48 29.81 15.58 -1.48
CA ARG A 48 30.79 15.14 -2.49
C ARG A 48 32.17 15.63 -2.10
N ALA A 49 33.11 14.71 -1.94
CA ALA A 49 34.48 15.03 -1.63
C ALA A 49 35.20 15.64 -2.85
N ASN A 50 36.17 16.53 -2.59
CA ASN A 50 37.03 17.06 -3.63
C ASN A 50 37.84 15.89 -4.27
N PRO A 51 37.75 15.66 -5.59
CA PRO A 51 38.44 14.57 -6.26
C PRO A 51 39.97 14.64 -6.16
N GLU A 52 40.56 15.80 -5.85
CA GLU A 52 42.01 15.95 -5.73
C GLU A 52 42.60 15.37 -4.44
N ILE A 53 41.76 15.19 -3.40
CA ILE A 53 42.18 14.69 -2.08
C ILE A 53 41.79 13.23 -1.85
N VAL A 54 41.17 12.58 -2.84
CA VAL A 54 40.75 11.17 -2.78
C VAL A 54 41.86 10.30 -3.37
N ASP A 55 42.36 9.36 -2.57
CA ASP A 55 43.23 8.28 -3.06
C ASP A 55 42.36 7.08 -3.44
N VAL A 56 42.39 6.65 -4.70
CA VAL A 56 41.60 5.51 -5.19
C VAL A 56 42.51 4.40 -5.67
N GLU A 57 42.27 3.21 -5.14
CA GLU A 57 42.89 1.96 -5.56
C GLU A 57 41.85 1.11 -6.30
N ILE A 58 42.18 0.68 -7.52
CA ILE A 58 41.37 -0.27 -8.30
C ILE A 58 42.14 -1.58 -8.47
N SER A 59 41.52 -2.70 -8.10
CA SER A 59 42.11 -4.03 -8.18
C SER A 59 41.30 -4.94 -9.09
N ALA A 60 41.96 -5.53 -10.08
CA ALA A 60 41.41 -6.57 -10.93
C ALA A 60 41.48 -7.95 -10.26
N PRO A 61 40.69 -8.95 -10.68
CA PRO A 61 40.65 -10.28 -10.06
C PRO A 61 41.98 -11.04 -10.20
N ALA A 62 42.80 -10.69 -11.19
CA ALA A 62 44.13 -11.27 -11.42
C ALA A 62 45.26 -10.58 -10.61
N GLY A 63 44.92 -9.76 -9.61
CA GLY A 63 45.89 -9.14 -8.69
C GLY A 63 46.59 -7.88 -9.23
N ARG A 64 46.27 -7.44 -10.45
CA ARG A 64 46.74 -6.15 -10.97
C ARG A 64 46.02 -5.02 -10.24
N THR A 65 46.79 -4.17 -9.56
CA THR A 65 46.28 -3.03 -8.80
C THR A 65 46.80 -1.74 -9.41
N THR A 66 45.93 -0.75 -9.57
CA THR A 66 46.29 0.58 -10.07
C THR A 66 45.80 1.62 -9.07
N ARG A 67 46.65 2.58 -8.73
CA ARG A 67 46.27 3.72 -7.89
C ARG A 67 46.15 4.98 -8.74
N GLY A 68 45.15 5.79 -8.43
CA GLY A 68 44.83 7.02 -9.17
C GLY A 68 43.91 7.93 -8.36
N ARG A 69 43.53 9.07 -8.94
CA ARG A 69 42.70 10.08 -8.26
C ARG A 69 41.23 9.69 -8.27
N THR A 70 40.58 9.74 -9.42
CA THR A 70 39.14 9.41 -9.52
C THR A 70 38.69 8.93 -10.90
N ARG A 71 39.58 8.84 -11.89
CA ARG A 71 39.23 8.38 -13.23
C ARG A 71 40.23 7.33 -13.71
N PHE A 72 39.69 6.22 -14.20
CA PHE A 72 40.43 5.09 -14.73
C PHE A 72 39.92 4.81 -16.13
N ASP A 73 40.70 5.22 -17.12
CA ASP A 73 40.46 4.89 -18.52
C ASP A 73 41.23 3.61 -18.87
N SER A 74 40.95 3.04 -20.04
CA SER A 74 41.68 1.86 -20.53
C SER A 74 41.58 0.64 -19.59
N LEU A 75 40.39 0.37 -19.05
CA LEU A 75 40.13 -0.84 -18.25
C LEU A 75 39.67 -1.99 -19.14
N ASP A 76 40.24 -3.18 -18.92
CA ASP A 76 39.73 -4.42 -19.52
C ASP A 76 38.31 -4.71 -18.99
N PRO A 77 37.37 -5.20 -19.81
CA PRO A 77 36.06 -5.62 -19.31
C PRO A 77 36.20 -6.69 -18.22
N GLY A 78 35.53 -6.51 -17.09
CA GLY A 78 35.70 -7.40 -15.94
C GLY A 78 35.18 -6.83 -14.62
N SER A 79 35.29 -7.61 -13.55
CA SER A 79 34.91 -7.18 -12.21
C SER A 79 36.10 -6.55 -11.49
N TYR A 80 35.92 -5.34 -10.96
CA TYR A 80 36.94 -4.62 -10.21
C TYR A 80 36.48 -4.35 -8.78
N THR A 81 37.42 -4.34 -7.85
CA THR A 81 37.23 -3.81 -6.50
C THR A 81 37.87 -2.44 -6.44
N ILE A 82 37.12 -1.43 -5.99
CA ILE A 82 37.56 -0.04 -5.89
C ILE A 82 37.56 0.35 -4.41
N VAL A 83 38.68 0.89 -3.93
CA VAL A 83 38.86 1.39 -2.56
C VAL A 83 39.21 2.87 -2.64
N ALA A 84 38.37 3.74 -2.09
CA ALA A 84 38.60 5.18 -1.98
C ALA A 84 39.01 5.55 -0.55
N ARG A 85 39.97 6.47 -0.39
CA ARG A 85 40.50 6.90 0.90
C ARG A 85 40.66 8.42 0.97
N ILE A 86 40.29 9.02 2.09
CA ILE A 86 40.60 10.42 2.46
C ILE A 86 40.91 10.46 3.96
N GLY A 87 42.17 10.66 4.36
CA GLY A 87 42.53 10.69 5.78
C GLY A 87 42.05 9.42 6.51
N PRO A 88 41.21 9.53 7.56
CA PRO A 88 40.64 8.37 8.24
C PRO A 88 39.49 7.71 7.46
N TYR A 89 38.94 8.34 6.42
CA TYR A 89 37.77 7.84 5.70
C TYR A 89 38.16 6.81 4.63
N VAL A 90 37.45 5.67 4.59
CA VAL A 90 37.61 4.61 3.59
C VAL A 90 36.25 4.19 3.05
N GLY A 91 36.14 3.88 1.77
CA GLY A 91 34.95 3.28 1.15
C GLY A 91 35.35 2.24 0.11
N THR A 92 34.58 1.14 0.00
CA THR A 92 34.86 0.06 -0.95
C THR A 92 33.64 -0.25 -1.81
N LYS A 93 33.83 -0.46 -3.12
CA LYS A 93 32.77 -0.82 -4.05
C LYS A 93 33.25 -1.85 -5.07
N ARG A 94 32.39 -2.81 -5.40
CA ARG A 94 32.62 -3.74 -6.52
C ARG A 94 31.88 -3.23 -7.76
N VAL A 95 32.58 -3.17 -8.88
CA VAL A 95 32.07 -2.62 -10.14
C VAL A 95 32.33 -3.61 -11.28
N ILE A 96 31.46 -3.62 -12.28
CA ILE A 96 31.64 -4.38 -13.51
C ILE A 96 31.93 -3.39 -14.64
N ALA A 97 33.16 -3.42 -15.17
CA ALA A 97 33.54 -2.68 -16.35
C ALA A 97 33.06 -3.44 -17.59
N ARG A 98 32.28 -2.80 -18.46
CA ARG A 98 31.77 -3.39 -19.71
C ARG A 98 32.48 -2.77 -20.91
N ALA A 99 32.67 -3.56 -21.95
CA ALA A 99 33.39 -3.13 -23.15
C ALA A 99 32.76 -1.87 -23.75
N GLY A 100 33.57 -0.82 -23.92
CA GLY A 100 33.15 0.45 -24.54
C GLY A 100 32.27 1.35 -23.68
N GLU A 101 31.98 0.98 -22.43
CA GLU A 101 31.18 1.80 -21.52
C GLU A 101 32.04 2.76 -20.70
N SER A 102 31.51 3.97 -20.48
CA SER A 102 32.01 4.91 -19.48
C SER A 102 30.97 5.05 -18.37
N THR A 103 31.34 4.68 -17.15
CA THR A 103 30.44 4.71 -16.00
C THR A 103 30.95 5.66 -14.92
N THR A 104 30.02 6.25 -14.18
CA THR A 104 30.32 7.05 -13.00
C THR A 104 29.79 6.31 -11.77
N GLU A 105 30.68 5.98 -10.86
CA GLU A 105 30.39 5.17 -9.68
C GLU A 105 30.51 6.01 -8.43
N ARG A 106 29.40 6.10 -7.68
CA ARG A 106 29.39 6.76 -6.37
C ARG A 106 29.92 5.80 -5.30
N ILE A 107 30.87 6.28 -4.50
CA ILE A 107 31.43 5.58 -3.33
C ILE A 107 31.23 6.45 -2.09
N TYR A 108 30.55 5.94 -1.08
CA TYR A 108 30.39 6.61 0.20
C TYR A 108 31.48 6.11 1.14
N MET A 109 32.22 7.04 1.76
CA MET A 109 33.36 6.75 2.64
C MET A 109 33.01 7.08 4.09
N SER A 110 33.53 6.28 5.00
CA SER A 110 33.30 6.38 6.44
C SER A 110 34.63 6.25 7.20
N GLU A 111 34.73 6.80 8.41
CA GLU A 111 35.96 6.64 9.22
C GLU A 111 36.32 5.16 9.36
N SER A 112 37.59 4.83 9.16
CA SER A 112 38.11 3.46 9.14
C SER A 112 37.68 2.73 10.40
N GLY A 113 36.70 1.83 10.25
CA GLY A 113 36.08 1.11 11.36
C GLY A 113 34.58 1.35 11.55
N ARG A 114 33.91 2.22 10.79
CA ARG A 114 32.45 2.38 10.83
C ARG A 114 31.82 2.68 9.48
N ASP A 115 31.73 1.67 8.61
CA ASP A 115 30.72 1.69 7.53
C ASP A 115 29.33 1.61 8.17
N LYS A 116 28.84 2.76 8.65
CA LYS A 116 27.53 2.89 9.28
C LYS A 116 26.47 2.64 8.21
N GLN A 117 25.85 1.47 8.25
CA GLN A 117 24.65 1.22 7.47
C GLN A 117 23.42 1.68 8.24
N VAL A 118 22.48 2.27 7.51
CA VAL A 118 21.23 2.74 8.08
C VAL A 118 20.09 1.90 7.51
N ALA A 119 19.41 1.17 8.37
CA ALA A 119 18.14 0.53 8.05
C ALA A 119 17.01 1.41 8.58
N ARG A 120 16.17 1.93 7.67
CA ARG A 120 14.92 2.61 8.04
C ARG A 120 13.80 1.59 8.00
N ILE A 121 13.11 1.43 9.12
CA ILE A 121 11.97 0.54 9.25
C ILE A 121 10.72 1.40 9.40
N ILE A 122 9.76 1.17 8.51
CA ILE A 122 8.44 1.78 8.56
C ILE A 122 7.49 0.69 9.03
N LEU A 123 6.89 0.90 10.20
CA LEU A 123 5.78 0.09 10.65
C LEU A 123 4.50 0.66 10.09
N ARG A 124 3.68 -0.21 9.51
CA ARG A 124 2.36 0.17 9.03
C ARG A 124 1.33 -0.86 9.42
N ASP A 125 0.10 -0.40 9.55
CA ASP A 125 -1.05 -1.27 9.75
C ASP A 125 -1.19 -2.25 8.57
N ALA A 126 -1.32 -3.55 8.86
CA ALA A 126 -1.38 -4.56 7.81
C ALA A 126 -2.61 -4.42 6.88
N VAL A 127 -3.68 -3.79 7.35
CA VAL A 127 -4.95 -3.58 6.64
C VAL A 127 -4.91 -2.25 5.87
N PHE A 128 -4.68 -1.14 6.57
CA PHE A 128 -4.77 0.21 5.99
C PHE A 128 -3.48 0.71 5.35
N LYS A 129 -2.34 0.06 5.63
CA LYS A 129 -1.01 0.46 5.16
C LYS A 129 -0.54 1.84 5.64
N GLU A 130 -1.24 2.42 6.61
CA GLU A 130 -0.90 3.70 7.24
C GLU A 130 0.26 3.58 8.24
N PRO A 131 1.17 4.60 8.31
CA PRO A 131 2.24 4.64 9.30
C PRO A 131 1.70 4.59 10.74
N MET A 132 2.34 3.80 11.59
CA MET A 132 1.99 3.70 13.01
C MET A 132 2.69 4.83 13.78
N THR A 133 2.04 5.47 14.76
CA THR A 133 2.59 6.65 15.49
C THR A 133 2.87 6.43 16.98
N ASP A 134 2.70 5.21 17.51
CA ASP A 134 3.02 4.83 18.89
C ASP A 134 4.18 3.81 18.90
N HIS A 135 5.26 4.07 19.65
CA HIS A 135 6.59 3.53 19.33
C HIS A 135 7.28 2.85 20.51
N SER A 136 6.95 1.58 20.77
CA SER A 136 7.82 0.70 21.57
C SER A 136 8.46 -0.41 20.74
N VAL A 137 9.14 -0.06 19.64
CA VAL A 137 9.93 -1.03 18.87
C VAL A 137 11.25 -1.29 19.61
N GLN A 138 11.45 -2.52 20.08
CA GLN A 138 12.69 -2.93 20.73
C GLN A 138 13.55 -3.77 19.78
N PHE A 139 14.81 -3.40 19.64
CA PHE A 139 15.77 -4.21 18.90
C PHE A 139 16.54 -5.05 19.89
N ASP A 140 16.85 -6.29 19.52
CA ASP A 140 17.77 -7.07 20.33
C ASP A 140 19.11 -6.31 20.43
N SER A 141 19.40 -5.93 21.68
CA SER A 141 20.69 -5.57 22.25
C SER A 141 21.51 -4.42 21.62
N ASP A 142 20.91 -3.32 21.14
CA ASP A 142 21.77 -2.20 20.70
C ASP A 142 21.21 -0.79 20.94
N SER A 143 22.11 0.12 21.35
CA SER A 143 21.83 1.50 21.78
C SER A 143 21.73 2.51 20.63
N SER A 144 21.73 2.05 19.38
CA SER A 144 21.85 2.87 18.16
C SER A 144 20.52 3.14 17.44
N VAL A 145 19.41 3.12 18.18
CA VAL A 145 18.05 3.23 17.67
C VAL A 145 17.55 4.66 17.83
N THR A 146 17.00 5.24 16.77
CA THR A 146 16.37 6.56 16.81
C THR A 146 15.00 6.49 16.12
N THR A 147 14.02 7.20 16.66
CA THR A 147 12.68 7.33 16.08
C THR A 147 12.54 8.71 15.44
N ASP A 148 12.00 8.77 14.22
CA ASP A 148 11.65 10.04 13.59
C ASP A 148 10.23 10.49 13.97
N ALA A 149 9.88 11.73 13.62
CA ALA A 149 8.57 12.33 13.92
C ALA A 149 7.39 11.69 13.15
N GLU A 150 7.69 10.92 12.10
CA GLU A 150 6.72 10.18 11.28
C GLU A 150 6.55 8.74 11.78
N GLY A 151 7.22 8.40 12.89
CA GLY A 151 7.16 7.09 13.49
C GLY A 151 8.01 5.99 12.86
N GLY A 152 8.85 6.38 11.90
CA GLY A 152 9.90 5.54 11.36
C GLY A 152 10.96 5.26 12.41
N VAL A 153 11.39 4.00 12.48
CA VAL A 153 12.46 3.58 13.38
C VAL A 153 13.73 3.34 12.59
N THR A 154 14.80 4.01 12.98
CA THR A 154 16.09 3.94 12.30
C THR A 154 17.10 3.25 13.20
N LYS A 155 17.69 2.14 12.71
CA LYS A 155 18.82 1.48 13.36
C LYS A 155 20.10 1.72 12.57
N THR A 156 21.10 2.30 13.24
CA THR A 156 22.45 2.44 12.68
C THR A 156 23.27 1.21 13.05
N LEU A 157 23.77 0.49 12.04
CA LEU A 157 24.61 -0.69 12.22
C LEU A 157 26.08 -0.32 12.07
N VAL A 158 26.90 -0.81 13.00
CA VAL A 158 28.34 -0.54 13.04
C VAL A 158 29.11 -1.46 12.09
N THR A 159 28.56 -2.63 11.76
CA THR A 159 29.23 -3.66 10.94
C THR A 159 28.38 -4.03 9.71
N PRO A 160 28.88 -3.79 8.48
CA PRO A 160 28.23 -4.25 7.24
C PRO A 160 28.01 -5.75 7.18
N GLY A 161 26.91 -6.19 6.56
CA GLY A 161 26.64 -7.63 6.37
C GLY A 161 26.09 -8.33 7.61
N THR A 162 25.87 -7.61 8.70
CA THR A 162 25.25 -8.16 9.91
C THR A 162 23.74 -8.31 9.74
N SER A 163 23.21 -9.37 10.34
CA SER A 163 21.76 -9.55 10.49
C SER A 163 21.33 -9.17 11.90
N PHE A 164 20.22 -8.47 12.03
CA PHE A 164 19.59 -8.20 13.32
C PHE A 164 18.14 -8.64 13.31
N THR A 165 17.65 -9.00 14.50
CA THR A 165 16.25 -9.30 14.73
C THR A 165 15.54 -8.02 15.16
N ILE A 166 14.42 -7.73 14.52
CA ILE A 166 13.50 -6.67 14.95
C ILE A 166 12.39 -7.34 15.74
N THR A 167 12.19 -6.91 16.97
CA THR A 167 11.07 -7.34 17.80
C THR A 167 10.18 -6.13 18.09
N GLY A 168 9.04 -6.03 17.40
CA GLY A 168 8.04 -5.03 17.79
C GLY A 168 7.40 -5.42 19.11
N LEU A 169 7.49 -4.58 20.14
CA LEU A 169 6.58 -4.67 21.28
C LEU A 169 5.47 -3.63 21.10
N VAL A 170 4.24 -4.03 21.38
CA VAL A 170 3.09 -3.13 21.41
C VAL A 170 2.42 -3.31 22.74
N GLN A 171 2.35 -2.25 23.54
CA GLN A 171 1.84 -2.31 24.91
C GLN A 171 2.47 -3.46 25.73
N GLY A 172 3.77 -3.72 25.52
CA GLY A 172 4.53 -4.77 26.22
C GLY A 172 4.34 -6.20 25.68
N LYS A 173 3.55 -6.44 24.62
CA LYS A 173 3.39 -7.75 23.98
C LYS A 173 4.19 -7.84 22.67
N ARG A 174 4.81 -9.00 22.41
CA ARG A 174 5.53 -9.28 21.16
C ARG A 174 4.56 -9.32 19.99
N SER A 175 4.76 -8.43 19.01
CA SER A 175 3.84 -8.22 17.88
C SER A 175 4.38 -8.75 16.54
N PHE A 176 5.69 -8.72 16.33
CA PHE A 176 6.33 -9.32 15.16
C PHE A 176 7.81 -9.61 15.42
N VAL A 177 8.35 -10.57 14.67
CA VAL A 177 9.78 -10.91 14.64
C VAL A 177 10.24 -10.99 13.19
N GLY A 178 11.16 -10.10 12.79
CA GLY A 178 11.74 -10.09 11.44
C GLY A 178 13.27 -10.15 11.49
N ARG A 179 13.89 -10.99 10.66
CA ARG A 179 15.35 -10.99 10.49
C ARG A 179 15.72 -10.11 9.30
N VAL A 180 16.44 -9.03 9.57
CA VAL A 180 16.98 -8.15 8.56
C VAL A 180 18.44 -8.49 8.35
N THR A 181 18.82 -8.83 7.11
CA THR A 181 20.22 -8.97 6.71
C THR A 181 20.62 -7.77 5.88
N THR A 182 21.67 -7.08 6.30
CA THR A 182 22.15 -5.91 5.58
C THR A 182 23.15 -6.26 4.49
N VAL A 183 23.17 -5.48 3.40
CA VAL A 183 24.09 -5.66 2.28
C VAL A 183 25.05 -4.46 2.24
N PRO A 184 26.38 -4.66 2.16
CA PRO A 184 27.36 -3.57 2.04
C PRO A 184 26.95 -2.44 1.08
N GLY A 185 26.87 -1.21 1.61
CA GLY A 185 26.73 0.02 0.82
C GLY A 185 25.31 0.50 0.47
N ALA A 186 24.25 -0.12 0.99
CA ALA A 186 22.86 0.29 0.72
C ALA A 186 22.17 0.93 1.94
N THR A 187 21.46 2.04 1.72
CA THR A 187 20.39 2.46 2.66
C THR A 187 19.18 1.59 2.39
N MET A 188 18.79 0.76 3.36
CA MET A 188 17.69 -0.20 3.18
C MET A 188 16.43 0.35 3.82
N ARG A 189 15.32 0.38 3.07
CA ARG A 189 13.97 0.62 3.60
C ARG A 189 13.27 -0.71 3.79
N TYR A 190 12.87 -1.00 5.02
CA TYR A 190 12.04 -2.16 5.35
C TYR A 190 10.65 -1.67 5.73
N VAL A 191 9.63 -2.22 5.07
CA VAL A 191 8.24 -1.98 5.44
C VAL A 191 7.72 -3.24 6.10
N VAL A 192 7.29 -3.12 7.36
CA VAL A 192 6.72 -4.24 8.11
C VAL A 192 5.24 -3.98 8.30
N ASP A 193 4.44 -4.84 7.70
CA ASP A 193 3.00 -4.90 7.94
C ASP A 193 2.77 -5.62 9.27
N VAL A 194 2.29 -4.90 10.28
CA VAL A 194 1.98 -5.52 11.59
C VAL A 194 0.50 -5.84 11.67
N ALA A 195 0.19 -7.08 12.08
CA ALA A 195 -1.17 -7.55 12.20
C ALA A 195 -1.95 -6.69 13.22
N SER A 196 -3.19 -6.39 12.87
CA SER A 196 -4.06 -5.44 13.56
C SER A 196 -4.56 -5.93 14.94
N ASP A 197 -4.31 -7.18 15.29
CA ASP A 197 -4.62 -7.78 16.59
C ASP A 197 -3.59 -7.44 17.68
N TYR A 198 -2.36 -7.06 17.29
CA TYR A 198 -1.32 -6.64 18.22
C TYR A 198 -1.37 -5.17 18.59
N TRP A 199 -2.15 -4.37 17.86
CA TRP A 199 -2.30 -2.94 18.04
C TRP A 199 -3.77 -2.63 18.15
N GLN A 200 -4.21 -1.95 19.21
CA GLN A 200 -5.54 -1.33 19.18
C GLN A 200 -5.48 -0.10 18.28
N ASN A 201 -5.29 -0.30 16.96
CA ASN A 201 -5.60 0.74 16.01
C ASN A 201 -7.11 0.98 16.16
N PRO A 202 -7.55 2.19 16.52
CA PRO A 202 -8.96 2.47 16.74
C PRO A 202 -9.82 2.10 15.52
N ILE A 203 -9.23 2.11 14.32
CA ILE A 203 -9.88 1.78 13.05
C ILE A 203 -9.99 0.25 12.81
N THR A 204 -9.13 -0.58 13.41
CA THR A 204 -9.22 -2.06 13.28
C THR A 204 -9.83 -2.73 14.50
N ASN A 205 -9.76 -2.08 15.67
CA ASN A 205 -10.30 -2.61 16.90
C ASN A 205 -11.82 -2.77 16.77
N GLY A 206 -12.28 -4.02 16.81
CA GLY A 206 -13.69 -4.34 16.64
C GLY A 206 -14.20 -4.29 15.20
N LEU A 207 -13.33 -4.09 14.19
CA LEU A 207 -13.73 -4.11 12.78
C LEU A 207 -14.34 -5.47 12.43
N LEU A 208 -15.50 -5.45 11.77
CA LEU A 208 -16.27 -6.61 11.35
C LEU A 208 -16.23 -6.80 9.83
N ALA A 209 -16.28 -5.70 9.08
CA ALA A 209 -16.20 -5.70 7.63
C ALA A 209 -15.74 -4.33 7.14
N TRP A 210 -15.03 -4.28 6.02
CA TRP A 210 -14.65 -3.05 5.32
C TRP A 210 -14.82 -3.27 3.82
N TYR A 211 -15.72 -2.50 3.21
CA TYR A 211 -15.95 -2.46 1.78
C TYR A 211 -15.38 -1.14 1.24
N PRO A 212 -14.16 -1.14 0.67
CA PRO A 212 -13.51 0.08 0.22
C PRO A 212 -14.13 0.67 -1.04
N MET A 213 -15.08 -0.03 -1.68
CA MET A 213 -15.75 0.38 -2.92
C MET A 213 -14.81 0.64 -4.13
N ASN A 214 -13.51 0.30 -4.02
CA ASN A 214 -12.49 0.54 -5.03
C ASN A 214 -12.17 -0.68 -5.93
N SER A 215 -12.80 -1.83 -5.69
CA SER A 215 -12.41 -3.06 -6.40
C SER A 215 -13.13 -3.15 -7.74
N GLY A 216 -12.40 -3.05 -8.85
CA GLY A 216 -12.83 -3.37 -10.24
C GLY A 216 -13.29 -4.80 -10.50
N ALA A 217 -13.77 -5.49 -9.46
CA ALA A 217 -14.32 -6.84 -9.52
C ALA A 217 -15.85 -6.79 -9.64
N ASP A 218 -16.42 -7.80 -10.30
CA ASP A 218 -17.87 -8.05 -10.43
C ASP A 218 -18.57 -8.37 -9.09
N THR A 219 -17.88 -8.20 -7.95
CA THR A 219 -18.35 -8.56 -6.61
C THR A 219 -17.95 -7.50 -5.58
N LEU A 220 -18.72 -7.42 -4.49
CA LEU A 220 -18.46 -6.52 -3.38
C LEU A 220 -17.43 -7.17 -2.44
N LYS A 221 -16.18 -6.70 -2.46
CA LYS A 221 -15.10 -7.30 -1.66
C LYS A 221 -14.99 -6.69 -0.27
N ASP A 222 -14.91 -7.56 0.72
CA ASP A 222 -14.54 -7.21 2.08
C ASP A 222 -13.01 -7.28 2.24
N ALA A 223 -12.39 -6.13 2.45
CA ALA A 223 -10.96 -5.96 2.70
C ALA A 223 -10.57 -6.22 4.16
N SER A 224 -11.53 -6.49 5.04
CA SER A 224 -11.24 -6.93 6.40
C SER A 224 -10.67 -8.37 6.42
N PRO A 225 -10.03 -8.78 7.53
CA PRO A 225 -9.56 -10.16 7.71
C PRO A 225 -10.66 -11.23 7.66
N PHE A 226 -11.94 -10.85 7.72
CA PHE A 226 -13.05 -11.81 7.74
C PHE A 226 -13.57 -12.17 6.34
N HIS A 227 -13.18 -11.42 5.30
CA HIS A 227 -13.54 -11.69 3.91
C HIS A 227 -15.04 -11.96 3.67
N ARG A 228 -15.90 -11.19 4.35
CA ARG A 228 -17.37 -11.24 4.27
C ARG A 228 -17.85 -10.57 2.98
N ASN A 229 -17.45 -11.14 1.86
CA ASN A 229 -17.76 -10.64 0.53
C ASN A 229 -19.27 -10.66 0.27
N GLY A 230 -19.73 -9.70 -0.52
CA GLY A 230 -21.07 -9.65 -1.08
C GLY A 230 -21.07 -9.76 -2.60
N THR A 231 -22.24 -9.61 -3.18
CA THR A 231 -22.50 -9.65 -4.62
C THR A 231 -23.27 -8.43 -5.04
N TYR A 232 -23.05 -7.95 -6.26
CA TYR A 232 -23.95 -6.96 -6.85
C TYR A 232 -25.24 -7.62 -7.33
N GLY A 233 -26.34 -6.85 -7.33
CA GLY A 233 -27.62 -7.27 -7.89
C GLY A 233 -27.58 -7.38 -9.41
N SER A 234 -28.76 -7.57 -10.01
CA SER A 234 -28.90 -7.56 -11.48
C SER A 234 -28.59 -6.18 -12.08
N SER A 235 -28.86 -5.10 -11.33
CA SER A 235 -28.40 -3.75 -11.61
C SER A 235 -27.18 -3.47 -10.73
N GLN A 236 -26.06 -3.08 -11.35
CA GLN A 236 -24.76 -2.97 -10.69
C GLN A 236 -24.29 -1.52 -10.66
N PRO A 237 -23.74 -1.05 -9.52
CA PRO A 237 -23.11 0.25 -9.47
C PRO A 237 -21.83 0.29 -10.33
N THR A 238 -21.51 1.45 -10.89
CA THR A 238 -20.33 1.65 -11.74
C THR A 238 -19.17 2.24 -10.94
N GLU A 239 -17.96 2.14 -11.46
CA GLU A 239 -16.81 2.81 -10.87
C GLU A 239 -16.95 4.34 -10.97
N CYS A 240 -16.46 5.07 -9.98
CA CYS A 240 -16.38 6.53 -10.01
C CYS A 240 -15.15 7.05 -9.25
N VAL A 241 -14.97 8.36 -9.26
CA VAL A 241 -13.90 9.05 -8.53
C VAL A 241 -14.22 9.04 -7.03
N ASP A 242 -13.26 8.67 -6.19
CA ASP A 242 -13.40 8.68 -4.74
C ASP A 242 -13.26 10.09 -4.13
N ARG A 243 -13.25 10.15 -2.79
CA ARG A 243 -13.05 11.40 -2.02
C ARG A 243 -11.66 12.01 -2.17
N HIS A 244 -10.68 11.25 -2.64
CA HIS A 244 -9.29 11.66 -2.84
C HIS A 244 -8.95 11.98 -4.30
N GLY A 245 -9.92 11.88 -5.20
CA GLY A 245 -9.73 12.13 -6.63
C GLY A 245 -9.20 10.92 -7.41
N ALA A 246 -9.13 9.73 -6.82
CA ALA A 246 -8.69 8.53 -7.52
C ALA A 246 -9.82 7.94 -8.37
N ASN A 247 -9.55 7.79 -9.67
CA ASN A 247 -10.46 7.10 -10.59
C ASN A 247 -10.62 5.63 -10.17
N GLY A 248 -11.87 5.20 -10.03
CA GLY A 248 -12.20 3.83 -9.63
C GLY A 248 -12.08 3.55 -8.14
N GLY A 249 -11.80 4.58 -7.32
CA GLY A 249 -11.71 4.45 -5.87
C GLY A 249 -13.07 4.29 -5.17
N ALA A 250 -14.19 4.56 -5.85
CA ALA A 250 -15.53 4.50 -5.28
C ALA A 250 -16.55 3.83 -6.23
N ARG A 251 -17.78 3.63 -5.75
CA ARG A 251 -18.91 3.11 -6.55
C ARG A 251 -20.08 4.07 -6.63
N PHE A 252 -20.56 4.31 -7.84
CA PHE A 252 -21.71 5.14 -8.18
C PHE A 252 -22.96 4.30 -8.45
N PHE A 253 -24.03 4.60 -7.73
CA PHE A 253 -25.36 4.05 -7.85
C PHE A 253 -26.20 5.05 -8.65
N SER A 254 -26.63 4.66 -9.84
CA SER A 254 -27.04 5.59 -10.90
C SER A 254 -28.55 5.79 -11.03
N ASN A 255 -29.34 4.78 -10.65
CA ASN A 255 -30.72 4.66 -11.09
C ASN A 255 -31.72 4.30 -9.98
N GLY A 256 -31.27 4.22 -8.71
CA GLY A 256 -32.13 3.83 -7.59
C GLY A 256 -32.62 2.39 -7.63
N THR A 257 -32.00 1.54 -8.46
CA THR A 257 -32.19 0.09 -8.52
C THR A 257 -30.88 -0.69 -8.35
N ASP A 258 -29.74 -0.03 -8.55
CA ASP A 258 -28.41 -0.56 -8.25
C ASP A 258 -28.33 -1.00 -6.78
N ALA A 259 -27.81 -2.20 -6.55
CA ALA A 259 -27.71 -2.77 -5.21
C ALA A 259 -26.48 -3.66 -5.07
N ALA A 260 -25.91 -3.66 -3.87
CA ALA A 260 -24.97 -4.69 -3.42
C ALA A 260 -25.55 -5.39 -2.18
N VAL A 261 -25.29 -6.68 -2.05
CA VAL A 261 -25.90 -7.53 -1.03
C VAL A 261 -24.84 -8.40 -0.39
N VAL A 262 -24.81 -8.42 0.94
CA VAL A 262 -23.99 -9.34 1.73
C VAL A 262 -24.94 -10.34 2.40
N PRO A 263 -24.72 -11.66 2.26
CA PRO A 263 -25.59 -12.66 2.86
C PRO A 263 -25.83 -12.45 4.35
N ASP A 264 -27.02 -12.85 4.81
CA ASP A 264 -27.43 -12.73 6.21
C ASP A 264 -26.43 -13.40 7.16
N SER A 265 -26.06 -12.68 8.22
CA SER A 265 -25.25 -13.20 9.32
C SER A 265 -25.48 -12.41 10.61
N ALA A 266 -25.31 -13.09 11.75
CA ALA A 266 -25.54 -12.52 13.08
C ALA A 266 -24.69 -11.27 13.40
N TRP A 267 -23.51 -11.13 12.80
CA TRP A 267 -22.64 -9.98 13.05
C TRP A 267 -23.26 -8.64 12.57
N GLN A 268 -24.21 -8.69 11.62
CA GLN A 268 -24.85 -7.50 11.03
C GLN A 268 -25.94 -6.89 11.93
N CYS A 269 -26.33 -7.61 12.98
CA CYS A 269 -27.45 -7.26 13.88
C CYS A 269 -27.12 -7.48 15.36
N SER A 270 -25.84 -7.66 15.69
CA SER A 270 -25.38 -7.78 17.08
C SER A 270 -24.95 -6.41 17.59
N PHE A 271 -25.65 -5.90 18.61
CA PHE A 271 -25.37 -4.58 19.19
C PHE A 271 -24.63 -4.73 20.52
N PRO A 272 -23.67 -3.84 20.86
CA PRO A 272 -23.39 -2.56 20.20
C PRO A 272 -22.73 -2.68 18.81
N MET A 273 -23.01 -1.73 17.93
CA MET A 273 -22.43 -1.68 16.59
C MET A 273 -22.20 -0.24 16.13
N THR A 274 -21.17 -0.03 15.33
CA THR A 274 -20.96 1.21 14.56
C THR A 274 -20.91 0.90 13.07
N VAL A 275 -21.54 1.73 12.25
CA VAL A 275 -21.41 1.70 10.78
C VAL A 275 -20.88 3.06 10.34
N SER A 276 -19.74 3.07 9.66
CA SER A 276 -19.08 4.26 9.12
C SER A 276 -19.03 4.14 7.60
N PHE A 277 -19.30 5.21 6.86
CA PHE A 277 -19.20 5.20 5.41
C PHE A 277 -19.08 6.63 4.87
N TRP A 278 -18.50 6.75 3.69
CA TRP A 278 -18.50 7.99 2.92
C TRP A 278 -19.61 7.94 1.87
N ILE A 279 -20.30 9.06 1.71
CA ILE A 279 -21.41 9.20 0.77
C ILE A 279 -21.33 10.52 0.01
N LYS A 280 -21.66 10.50 -1.27
CA LYS A 280 -21.88 11.69 -2.10
C LYS A 280 -23.24 11.59 -2.77
N VAL A 281 -24.09 12.59 -2.58
CA VAL A 281 -25.50 12.50 -2.97
C VAL A 281 -25.77 13.33 -4.22
N ASP A 282 -26.20 12.68 -5.30
CA ASP A 282 -26.47 13.37 -6.57
C ASP A 282 -27.94 13.78 -6.71
N LYS A 283 -28.87 12.99 -6.15
CA LYS A 283 -30.29 13.31 -6.16
C LYS A 283 -30.87 13.12 -4.77
N ARG A 284 -31.32 14.21 -4.15
CA ARG A 284 -32.19 14.15 -2.98
C ARG A 284 -33.63 14.12 -3.45
N THR A 285 -34.38 13.14 -2.98
CA THR A 285 -35.82 13.09 -3.20
C THR A 285 -36.52 13.46 -1.90
N ALA A 286 -37.62 14.20 -2.01
CA ALA A 286 -38.56 14.33 -0.89
C ALA A 286 -39.14 12.95 -0.49
N GLU A 287 -39.13 12.00 -1.43
CA GLU A 287 -39.54 10.61 -1.24
C GLU A 287 -38.55 9.83 -0.35
N THR A 288 -39.10 8.86 0.39
CA THR A 288 -38.32 7.99 1.26
C THR A 288 -37.46 7.02 0.45
N SER A 289 -36.17 6.96 0.79
CA SER A 289 -35.19 6.08 0.14
C SER A 289 -34.39 5.32 1.18
N PHE A 290 -34.62 4.03 1.32
CA PHE A 290 -33.85 3.15 2.20
C PHE A 290 -32.74 2.45 1.42
N PHE A 291 -31.48 2.68 1.81
CA PHE A 291 -30.35 2.33 0.94
C PHE A 291 -29.18 1.64 1.63
N LEU A 292 -29.08 1.66 2.96
CA LEU A 292 -28.06 0.90 3.65
C LEU A 292 -28.68 0.23 4.88
N GLY A 293 -28.48 -1.06 5.05
CA GLY A 293 -28.84 -1.75 6.28
C GLY A 293 -29.46 -3.13 6.08
N LYS A 294 -30.00 -3.66 7.18
CA LYS A 294 -30.58 -5.00 7.26
C LYS A 294 -32.04 -4.85 7.69
N TYR A 295 -32.91 -4.66 6.72
CA TYR A 295 -34.31 -4.30 6.95
C TYR A 295 -35.18 -4.65 5.73
N LEU A 296 -36.38 -5.19 5.96
CA LEU A 296 -37.40 -5.39 4.94
C LEU A 296 -38.51 -4.38 5.21
N HIS A 297 -38.68 -3.39 4.36
CA HIS A 297 -39.72 -2.40 4.58
C HIS A 297 -41.13 -2.95 4.25
N PRO A 298 -42.19 -2.66 5.05
CA PRO A 298 -42.22 -2.00 6.35
C PRO A 298 -42.41 -3.01 7.51
N ASN A 299 -41.54 -4.00 7.67
CA ASN A 299 -41.76 -5.11 8.62
C ASN A 299 -41.49 -4.74 10.10
N GLY A 300 -40.89 -3.58 10.36
CA GLY A 300 -40.55 -3.11 11.71
C GLY A 300 -39.51 -3.95 12.45
N GLU A 301 -38.60 -4.64 11.74
CA GLU A 301 -37.55 -5.47 12.32
C GLU A 301 -36.22 -5.30 11.56
N GLY A 302 -35.23 -4.67 12.18
CA GLY A 302 -33.91 -4.42 11.61
C GLY A 302 -33.37 -3.03 11.88
N TRP A 303 -32.45 -2.58 11.02
CA TRP A 303 -31.92 -1.22 11.04
C TRP A 303 -31.64 -0.75 9.62
N SER A 304 -31.71 0.56 9.40
CA SER A 304 -31.38 1.13 8.09
C SER A 304 -30.98 2.61 8.17
N VAL A 305 -30.15 3.03 7.23
CA VAL A 305 -29.92 4.41 6.83
C VAL A 305 -30.76 4.72 5.59
N PHE A 306 -31.43 5.86 5.63
CA PHE A 306 -32.39 6.27 4.61
C PHE A 306 -32.51 7.79 4.49
N PHE A 307 -33.03 8.26 3.36
CA PHE A 307 -33.55 9.61 3.23
C PHE A 307 -35.05 9.63 3.49
N GLU A 308 -35.53 10.68 4.15
CA GLU A 308 -36.95 11.01 4.22
C GLU A 308 -37.09 12.53 4.34
N GLY A 309 -37.87 13.14 3.42
CA GLY A 309 -38.02 14.61 3.41
C GLY A 309 -36.68 15.33 3.32
N GLU A 310 -35.80 14.87 2.43
CA GLU A 310 -34.44 15.40 2.18
C GLU A 310 -33.44 15.26 3.34
N ARG A 311 -33.86 14.70 4.48
CA ARG A 311 -32.98 14.47 5.63
C ARG A 311 -32.42 13.07 5.61
N LEU A 312 -31.11 12.96 5.80
CA LEU A 312 -30.48 11.69 6.09
C LEU A 312 -30.91 11.24 7.49
N CYS A 313 -31.34 9.98 7.58
CA CYS A 313 -31.89 9.37 8.77
C CYS A 313 -31.22 8.03 9.02
N ALA A 314 -31.13 7.67 10.29
CA ALA A 314 -30.84 6.32 10.73
C ALA A 314 -32.01 5.82 11.59
N GLY A 315 -32.38 4.56 11.42
CA GLY A 315 -33.47 3.92 12.13
C GLY A 315 -33.07 2.55 12.66
N TYR A 316 -33.54 2.26 13.86
CA TYR A 316 -33.56 0.95 14.48
C TYR A 316 -35.02 0.58 14.75
N PHE A 317 -35.40 -0.64 14.37
CA PHE A 317 -36.78 -1.12 14.46
C PHE A 317 -36.79 -2.55 15.01
N ARG A 318 -37.67 -2.80 15.98
CA ARG A 318 -37.83 -4.13 16.56
C ARG A 318 -39.26 -4.40 16.98
N SER A 319 -39.62 -5.68 16.95
CA SER A 319 -40.91 -6.19 17.41
C SER A 319 -42.08 -5.52 16.70
N ASN A 320 -41.99 -5.39 15.37
CA ASN A 320 -42.99 -4.71 14.53
C ASN A 320 -43.23 -3.26 14.99
N PHE A 321 -42.14 -2.49 15.11
CA PHE A 321 -42.13 -1.09 15.59
C PHE A 321 -42.59 -0.87 17.04
N ASN A 322 -42.77 -1.90 17.86
CA ASN A 322 -43.07 -1.71 19.29
C ASN A 322 -41.85 -1.19 20.09
N ASN A 323 -40.63 -1.40 19.58
CA ASN A 323 -39.42 -0.76 20.08
C ASN A 323 -38.63 -0.22 18.91
N TRP A 324 -38.59 1.10 18.74
CA TRP A 324 -37.89 1.74 17.65
C TRP A 324 -37.22 3.03 18.11
N SER A 325 -36.20 3.43 17.36
CA SER A 325 -35.57 4.74 17.50
C SER A 325 -35.14 5.23 16.15
N ARG A 326 -35.24 6.54 15.96
CA ARG A 326 -34.86 7.23 14.73
C ARG A 326 -34.13 8.51 15.08
N VAL A 327 -33.01 8.73 14.42
CA VAL A 327 -32.26 9.99 14.43
C VAL A 327 -32.17 10.51 13.00
N ASN A 328 -32.27 11.81 12.85
CA ASN A 328 -32.09 12.51 11.58
C ASN A 328 -30.94 13.49 11.71
N THR A 329 -30.31 13.84 10.60
CA THR A 329 -29.31 14.90 10.58
C THR A 329 -29.94 16.22 11.03
N VAL A 330 -29.10 17.05 11.65
CA VAL A 330 -29.44 18.44 12.00
C VAL A 330 -29.15 19.36 10.83
N THR A 331 -28.11 19.04 10.06
CA THR A 331 -27.70 19.73 8.85
C THR A 331 -28.07 18.93 7.61
N GLU A 332 -28.25 19.66 6.52
CA GLU A 332 -28.42 19.12 5.20
C GLU A 332 -27.08 18.60 4.66
N ILE A 333 -27.06 17.48 3.93
CA ILE A 333 -25.84 16.93 3.32
C ILE A 333 -25.79 17.26 1.85
N ASP A 334 -24.90 18.13 1.39
CA ASP A 334 -24.84 18.63 0.01
C ASP A 334 -24.35 17.56 -1.00
N SER A 335 -24.01 18.00 -2.21
CA SER A 335 -23.52 17.12 -3.28
C SER A 335 -22.01 16.84 -3.21
N LEU A 336 -21.36 17.14 -2.08
CA LEU A 336 -19.97 16.78 -1.80
C LEU A 336 -19.91 15.45 -1.05
N TRP A 337 -18.68 14.97 -0.84
CA TRP A 337 -18.43 13.81 0.00
C TRP A 337 -18.64 14.18 1.46
N HIS A 338 -19.46 13.38 2.14
CA HIS A 338 -19.71 13.48 3.57
C HIS A 338 -19.36 12.17 4.27
N HIS A 339 -18.69 12.26 5.42
CA HIS A 339 -18.43 11.12 6.28
C HIS A 339 -19.61 10.91 7.22
N VAL A 340 -20.26 9.75 7.15
CA VAL A 340 -21.43 9.42 7.96
C VAL A 340 -21.11 8.27 8.89
N VAL A 341 -21.46 8.43 10.17
CA VAL A 341 -21.36 7.35 11.16
C VAL A 341 -22.67 7.19 11.90
N ILE A 342 -23.14 5.94 12.04
CA ILE A 342 -24.23 5.59 12.95
C ILE A 342 -23.71 4.67 14.04
N THR A 343 -24.10 4.94 15.28
CA THR A 343 -23.80 4.06 16.41
C THR A 343 -25.10 3.54 17.01
N ILE A 344 -25.24 2.22 17.07
CA ILE A 344 -26.35 1.52 17.71
C ILE A 344 -25.79 0.97 19.02
N ALA A 345 -25.96 1.71 20.11
CA ALA A 345 -25.56 1.28 21.45
C ALA A 345 -26.63 0.35 22.06
N SER A 346 -26.46 -0.07 23.32
CA SER A 346 -27.46 -0.87 24.02
C SER A 346 -28.72 -0.10 24.40
N ASP A 347 -28.63 1.23 24.47
CA ASP A 347 -29.67 2.12 25.01
C ASP A 347 -30.03 3.29 24.09
N GLN A 348 -29.24 3.59 23.06
CA GLN A 348 -29.46 4.73 22.18
C GLN A 348 -28.92 4.55 20.76
N LEU A 349 -29.51 5.31 19.83
CA LEU A 349 -29.05 5.51 18.46
C LEU A 349 -28.44 6.91 18.32
N THR A 350 -27.26 7.00 17.70
CA THR A 350 -26.61 8.28 17.37
C THR A 350 -26.20 8.29 15.91
N LEU A 351 -26.21 9.48 15.29
CA LEU A 351 -25.78 9.76 13.92
C LEU A 351 -24.78 10.91 13.95
N TYR A 352 -23.73 10.78 13.16
CA TYR A 352 -22.69 11.77 12.94
C TYR A 352 -22.57 12.05 11.45
N VAL A 353 -22.33 13.31 11.10
CA VAL A 353 -21.98 13.75 9.74
C VAL A 353 -20.77 14.67 9.84
N ASP A 354 -19.70 14.32 9.13
CA ASP A 354 -18.41 15.03 9.15
C ASP A 354 -17.88 15.26 10.58
N GLY A 355 -18.04 14.24 11.43
CA GLY A 355 -17.70 14.28 12.86
C GLY A 355 -18.69 15.05 13.74
N ALA A 356 -19.65 15.79 13.18
CA ALA A 356 -20.66 16.51 13.95
C ALA A 356 -21.78 15.58 14.42
N ARG A 357 -22.00 15.52 15.74
CA ARG A 357 -22.96 14.63 16.40
C ARG A 357 -24.38 15.20 16.41
N ALA A 358 -25.36 14.46 15.90
CA ALA A 358 -26.78 14.74 16.12
C ALA A 358 -27.22 14.34 17.54
N PRO A 359 -28.29 14.95 18.11
CA PRO A 359 -28.82 14.54 19.41
C PRO A 359 -29.16 13.05 19.44
N ALA A 360 -28.55 12.31 20.36
CA ALA A 360 -28.81 10.88 20.51
C ALA A 360 -30.27 10.60 20.86
N ARG A 361 -30.75 9.45 20.42
CA ARG A 361 -32.15 9.04 20.51
C ARG A 361 -32.25 7.75 21.31
N PRO A 362 -32.73 7.80 22.57
CA PRO A 362 -32.81 6.62 23.42
C PRO A 362 -33.82 5.61 22.87
N PHE A 363 -33.62 4.34 23.20
CA PHE A 363 -34.59 3.29 22.93
C PHE A 363 -35.71 3.33 23.96
N ALA A 364 -36.93 2.97 23.55
CA ALA A 364 -38.06 2.86 24.47
C ALA A 364 -37.80 1.76 25.53
N THR A 365 -37.12 0.69 25.10
CA THR A 365 -36.60 -0.36 25.97
C THR A 365 -35.18 -0.68 25.53
N PRO A 366 -34.19 -0.78 26.45
CA PRO A 366 -32.82 -1.17 26.12
C PRO A 366 -32.78 -2.43 25.25
N GLY A 367 -32.04 -2.32 24.14
CA GLY A 367 -32.27 -3.10 22.94
C GLY A 367 -31.17 -4.12 22.68
N VAL A 368 -31.55 -5.38 22.83
CA VAL A 368 -30.88 -6.60 22.34
C VAL A 368 -30.92 -6.66 20.80
N SER A 369 -30.10 -7.52 20.19
CA SER A 369 -30.02 -7.81 18.75
C SER A 369 -31.40 -7.92 18.05
N THR A 370 -31.51 -7.44 16.80
CA THR A 370 -32.71 -7.65 15.96
C THR A 370 -32.73 -9.07 15.38
N THR A 371 -33.91 -9.61 15.09
CA THR A 371 -34.07 -11.00 14.59
C THR A 371 -34.35 -11.11 13.10
N THR A 372 -34.25 -10.00 12.36
CA THR A 372 -34.43 -10.02 10.89
C THR A 372 -33.45 -10.97 10.22
N THR A 373 -33.88 -11.64 9.16
CA THR A 373 -33.06 -12.53 8.31
C THR A 373 -32.77 -11.92 6.93
N GLU A 374 -33.09 -10.63 6.74
CA GLU A 374 -32.74 -9.95 5.50
C GLU A 374 -31.22 -9.88 5.32
N PRO A 375 -30.70 -9.92 4.09
CA PRO A 375 -29.29 -9.65 3.90
C PRO A 375 -28.98 -8.18 4.20
N LEU A 376 -27.71 -7.90 4.52
CA LEU A 376 -27.22 -6.52 4.49
C LEU A 376 -27.26 -6.02 3.04
N SER A 377 -27.95 -4.91 2.82
CA SER A 377 -28.14 -4.31 1.49
C SER A 377 -27.51 -2.92 1.44
N ILE A 378 -26.89 -2.58 0.31
CA ILE A 378 -26.27 -1.28 -0.01
C ILE A 378 -26.87 -0.80 -1.34
N GLY A 379 -27.20 0.48 -1.44
CA GLY A 379 -27.90 1.08 -2.59
C GLY A 379 -29.42 0.99 -2.47
N LYS A 380 -29.97 -0.19 -2.16
CA LYS A 380 -31.42 -0.39 -2.05
C LYS A 380 -31.77 -1.57 -1.15
N ILE A 381 -32.67 -1.38 -0.20
CA ILE A 381 -33.26 -2.49 0.57
C ILE A 381 -34.50 -3.07 -0.14
N ARG A 382 -34.96 -4.23 0.31
CA ARG A 382 -36.22 -4.82 -0.17
C ARG A 382 -37.44 -4.16 0.48
N SER A 383 -38.55 -4.20 -0.26
CA SER A 383 -39.89 -3.76 0.19
C SER A 383 -40.92 -4.82 -0.15
N THR A 384 -41.86 -5.08 0.75
CA THR A 384 -43.05 -5.91 0.45
C THR A 384 -44.22 -5.09 -0.07
N ILE A 385 -44.18 -3.76 0.05
CA ILE A 385 -45.22 -2.89 -0.48
C ILE A 385 -44.77 -2.31 -1.82
N ASN A 386 -45.69 -2.32 -2.80
CA ASN A 386 -45.52 -1.77 -4.15
C ASN A 386 -45.58 -0.23 -4.19
N HIS A 387 -45.12 0.43 -3.13
CA HIS A 387 -44.84 1.87 -3.16
C HIS A 387 -43.36 2.02 -3.55
N SER A 388 -43.07 2.96 -4.47
CA SER A 388 -41.73 3.24 -4.96
C SER A 388 -40.81 3.69 -3.81
N ILE A 389 -40.23 2.75 -3.08
CA ILE A 389 -39.04 3.05 -2.30
C ILE A 389 -37.93 3.20 -3.32
N ASN A 390 -37.54 4.46 -3.56
CA ASN A 390 -36.41 4.74 -4.41
C ASN A 390 -35.15 4.19 -3.75
N GLY A 391 -34.28 3.55 -4.53
CA GLY A 391 -32.92 3.30 -4.09
C GLY A 391 -32.11 4.60 -4.09
N PHE A 392 -30.90 4.51 -3.59
CA PHE A 392 -29.94 5.59 -3.57
C PHE A 392 -29.45 5.95 -4.98
N VAL A 393 -29.22 7.24 -5.19
CA VAL A 393 -28.54 7.78 -6.37
C VAL A 393 -27.41 8.70 -5.90
N GLY A 394 -26.18 8.27 -6.15
CA GLY A 394 -24.98 8.88 -5.62
C GLY A 394 -23.83 7.89 -5.50
N ALA A 395 -22.76 8.27 -4.84
CA ALA A 395 -21.57 7.44 -4.64
C ALA A 395 -21.39 7.01 -3.18
N PHE A 396 -20.83 5.81 -3.00
CA PHE A 396 -20.33 5.30 -1.72
C PHE A 396 -18.83 5.03 -1.79
N ASP A 397 -18.18 5.24 -0.66
CA ASP A 397 -16.78 4.92 -0.41
C ASP A 397 -16.61 4.43 1.05
N ASP A 398 -15.61 3.59 1.30
CA ASP A 398 -15.16 3.13 2.62
C ASP A 398 -16.28 2.75 3.63
N ILE A 399 -17.14 1.76 3.28
CA ILE A 399 -18.19 1.28 4.18
C ILE A 399 -17.59 0.30 5.21
N MET A 400 -17.64 0.65 6.49
CA MET A 400 -17.01 -0.08 7.59
C MET A 400 -18.01 -0.41 8.70
N PHE A 401 -17.86 -1.59 9.29
CA PHE A 401 -18.71 -2.09 10.38
C PHE A 401 -17.86 -2.45 11.60
N PHE A 402 -18.31 -2.10 12.79
CA PHE A 402 -17.60 -2.37 14.05
C PHE A 402 -18.52 -3.00 15.10
N ASN A 403 -18.02 -3.92 15.93
CA ASN A 403 -18.76 -4.58 17.01
C ASN A 403 -18.81 -3.79 18.33
N ARG A 404 -18.64 -2.47 18.25
CA ARG A 404 -18.58 -1.56 19.39
C ARG A 404 -19.05 -0.18 18.99
N VAL A 405 -19.34 0.66 19.99
CA VAL A 405 -19.52 2.10 19.79
C VAL A 405 -18.13 2.73 19.67
N LEU A 406 -17.88 3.45 18.58
CA LEU A 406 -16.68 4.27 18.42
C LEU A 406 -16.83 5.58 19.20
N ASP A 407 -15.74 6.08 19.77
CA ASP A 407 -15.71 7.41 20.37
C ASP A 407 -15.53 8.52 19.32
N GLU A 408 -15.70 9.78 19.72
CA GLU A 408 -15.64 10.93 18.80
C GLU A 408 -14.25 11.12 18.16
N ALA A 409 -13.17 10.76 18.86
CA ALA A 409 -11.82 10.86 18.32
C ALA A 409 -11.58 9.81 17.25
N GLU A 410 -12.07 8.59 17.47
CA GLU A 410 -12.02 7.50 16.49
C GLU A 410 -12.87 7.82 15.26
N ILE A 411 -14.08 8.38 15.46
CA ILE A 411 -14.97 8.81 14.38
C ILE A 411 -14.30 9.89 13.53
N ARG A 412 -13.71 10.91 14.15
CA ARG A 412 -13.00 11.97 13.43
C ARG A 412 -11.84 11.40 12.61
N LYS A 413 -11.08 10.44 13.17
CA LYS A 413 -9.97 9.80 12.46
C LYS A 413 -10.41 9.02 11.22
N LEU A 414 -11.61 8.44 11.22
CA LEU A 414 -12.19 7.81 10.03
C LEU A 414 -12.64 8.82 8.96
N GLY A 415 -12.88 10.06 9.37
CA GLY A 415 -13.29 11.17 8.52
C GLY A 415 -12.13 11.98 7.93
N GLU A 416 -10.88 11.67 8.31
CA GLU A 416 -9.65 12.21 7.70
C GLU A 416 -9.33 11.45 6.39
#